data_AF-A0A1M6MAR3-F1
#
_entry.id   AF-A0A1M6MAR3-F1
#
_cell.length_a   1.000
_cell.length_b   1.000
_cell.length_c   1.000
_cell.angle_alpha   90.00
_cell.angle_beta   90.00
_cell.angle_gamma   90.00
#
_symmetry.space_group_name_H-M   'P 1'
#
loop_
_entity.id
_entity.type
_entity.pdbx_description
1 polymer ?
#
loop_
_entity_poly.entity_id
_entity_poly.type
_entity_poly.pdbx_seq_one_letter_code
_entity_poly.pdbx_strand_id
1 'polypeptide(L)'
;MASSEEKLHAVLASLEQCRGALLDVSDRETAIMVSVAILELRMKLNRIEDAELKALCDAMLPDEAGSQEPKAPQRRRPLLKLVK
;
A
#
# COMPACT_ATOMS: atom_id res chain seq x y z
N MET A 1 -0.47 -26.82 -15.27
CA MET A 1 -0.86 -25.76 -14.30
C MET A 1 -0.25 -24.40 -14.67
N ALA A 2 1.00 -24.32 -15.14
CA ALA A 2 1.65 -23.07 -15.60
C ALA A 2 0.83 -22.23 -16.61
N SER A 3 0.26 -22.85 -17.65
CA SER A 3 -0.53 -22.11 -18.66
C SER A 3 -1.78 -21.42 -18.10
N SER A 4 -2.37 -21.92 -17.00
CA SER A 4 -3.53 -21.27 -16.39
C SER A 4 -3.13 -20.05 -15.58
N GLU A 5 -2.02 -20.15 -14.86
CA GLU A 5 -1.46 -19.06 -14.04
C GLU A 5 -0.94 -17.93 -14.93
N GLU A 6 -0.23 -18.26 -16.01
CA GLU A 6 0.20 -17.30 -17.04
C GLU A 6 -0.97 -16.53 -17.65
N LYS A 7 -2.09 -17.21 -17.94
CA LYS A 7 -3.31 -16.57 -18.43
C LYS A 7 -3.91 -15.61 -17.41
N LEU A 8 -3.94 -15.99 -16.13
CA LEU A 8 -4.42 -15.12 -15.06
C LEU A 8 -3.52 -13.89 -14.87
N HIS A 9 -2.20 -14.03 -15.03
CA HIS A 9 -1.29 -12.88 -15.05
C HIS A 9 -1.53 -11.95 -16.25
N ALA A 10 -1.81 -12.49 -17.43
CA ALA A 10 -2.17 -11.68 -18.60
C ALA A 10 -3.49 -10.92 -18.39
N VAL A 11 -4.49 -11.57 -17.79
CA VAL A 11 -5.76 -10.93 -17.40
C VAL A 11 -5.50 -9.81 -16.37
N LEU A 12 -4.66 -10.06 -15.38
CA LEU A 12 -4.30 -9.06 -14.37
C LEU A 12 -3.67 -7.82 -15.01
N ALA A 13 -2.71 -8.00 -15.92
CA ALA A 13 -2.09 -6.89 -16.65
C ALA A 13 -3.12 -6.08 -17.47
N SER A 14 -4.09 -6.77 -18.07
CA SER A 14 -5.15 -6.13 -18.86
C SER A 14 -6.09 -5.30 -17.97
N LEU A 15 -6.47 -5.81 -16.80
CA LEU A 15 -7.28 -5.07 -15.83
C LEU A 15 -6.54 -3.84 -15.30
N GLU A 16 -5.24 -3.95 -15.04
CA GLU A 16 -4.41 -2.82 -14.61
C GLU A 16 -4.36 -1.71 -15.66
N GLN A 17 -4.26 -2.07 -16.94
CA GLN A 17 -4.34 -1.13 -18.05
C GLN A 17 -5.72 -0.48 -18.15
N CYS A 18 -6.80 -1.26 -18.04
CA CYS A 18 -8.17 -0.72 -18.03
C CYS A 18 -8.38 0.28 -16.90
N ARG A 19 -7.90 -0.02 -15.69
CA ARG A 19 -7.97 0.91 -14.56
C ARG A 19 -7.24 2.22 -14.86
N GLY A 20 -6.04 2.15 -15.45
CA GLY A 20 -5.30 3.35 -15.86
C GLY A 20 -6.11 4.21 -16.83
N ALA A 21 -6.64 3.60 -17.90
CA ALA A 21 -7.45 4.31 -18.88
C ALA A 21 -8.72 4.93 -18.28
N LEU A 22 -9.38 4.27 -17.31
CA LEU A 22 -10.54 4.81 -16.61
C LEU A 22 -10.19 6.03 -15.74
N LEU A 23 -9.03 5.99 -15.08
CA LEU A 23 -8.53 7.14 -14.31
C LEU A 23 -8.18 8.33 -15.22
N ASP A 24 -7.63 8.07 -16.41
CA ASP A 24 -7.31 9.11 -17.40
C ASP A 24 -8.56 9.85 -17.89
N VAL A 25 -9.69 9.13 -18.06
CA VAL A 25 -10.98 9.74 -18.42
C VAL A 25 -11.81 10.20 -17.22
N SER A 26 -11.22 10.19 -16.02
CA SER A 26 -11.86 10.57 -14.74
C SER A 26 -13.09 9.74 -14.36
N ASP A 27 -13.25 8.53 -14.90
CA ASP A 27 -14.27 7.58 -14.48
C ASP A 27 -13.80 6.80 -13.24
N ARG A 28 -13.92 7.47 -12.09
CA ARG A 28 -13.47 6.93 -10.80
C ARG A 28 -14.32 5.76 -10.32
N GLU A 29 -15.63 5.79 -10.57
CA GLU A 29 -16.54 4.75 -10.10
C GLU A 29 -16.23 3.42 -10.77
N THR A 30 -16.10 3.41 -12.10
CA THR A 30 -15.71 2.21 -12.83
C THR A 30 -14.26 1.81 -12.49
N ALA A 31 -13.34 2.76 -12.29
CA ALA A 31 -11.97 2.45 -11.86
C ALA A 31 -11.92 1.75 -10.48
N ILE A 32 -12.83 2.09 -9.56
CA ILE A 32 -12.97 1.40 -8.27
C ILE A 32 -13.45 -0.03 -8.48
N MET A 33 -14.46 -0.25 -9.32
CA MET A 33 -14.92 -1.61 -9.65
C MET A 33 -13.80 -2.48 -10.22
N VAL A 34 -13.01 -1.94 -11.15
CA VAL A 34 -11.84 -2.65 -11.70
C VAL A 34 -10.77 -2.89 -10.62
N SER A 35 -10.59 -1.96 -9.69
CA SER A 35 -9.64 -2.13 -8.56
C SER A 35 -10.03 -3.29 -7.65
N VAL A 36 -11.33 -3.47 -7.37
CA VAL A 36 -11.83 -4.61 -6.59
C VAL A 36 -11.59 -5.93 -7.34
N ALA A 37 -11.86 -5.98 -8.64
CA ALA A 37 -11.59 -7.17 -9.45
C ALA A 37 -10.09 -7.52 -9.50
N ILE A 38 -9.21 -6.52 -9.60
CA ILE A 38 -7.74 -6.69 -9.51
C ILE A 38 -7.35 -7.30 -8.16
N LEU A 39 -7.91 -6.79 -7.06
CA LEU A 39 -7.64 -7.29 -5.72
C LEU A 39 -8.06 -8.76 -5.59
N GLU A 40 -9.29 -9.09 -5.99
CA GLU A 40 -9.80 -10.47 -5.94
C GLU A 40 -8.94 -11.45 -6.75
N LEU A 41 -8.51 -11.05 -7.95
CA LEU A 41 -7.64 -11.88 -8.79
C LEU A 41 -6.26 -12.08 -8.15
N ARG A 42 -5.68 -11.04 -7.55
CA ARG A 42 -4.40 -11.14 -6.83
C ARG A 42 -4.52 -12.01 -5.59
N MET A 43 -5.64 -11.94 -4.86
CA MET A 43 -5.90 -12.84 -3.74
C MET A 43 -5.96 -14.30 -4.20
N LYS A 44 -6.66 -14.59 -5.30
CA LYS A 44 -6.72 -15.95 -5.89
C LYS A 44 -5.35 -16.47 -6.31
N LEU A 45 -4.54 -15.63 -6.98
CA LEU A 45 -3.19 -16.00 -7.42
C LEU A 45 -2.27 -16.30 -6.23
N ASN A 46 -2.37 -15.54 -5.15
CA ASN A 46 -1.53 -15.68 -3.97
C ASN A 46 -2.14 -16.59 -2.88
N ARG A 47 -3.34 -17.14 -3.12
CA ARG A 47 -4.10 -17.94 -2.15
C ARG A 47 -4.34 -17.21 -0.82
N ILE A 48 -4.62 -15.91 -0.90
CA ILE A 48 -4.94 -15.07 0.26
C ILE A 48 -6.43 -15.20 0.55
N GLU A 49 -6.77 -15.61 1.77
CA GLU A 49 -8.13 -15.66 2.28
C GLU A 49 -8.58 -14.32 2.88
N ASP A 50 -9.89 -14.14 3.06
CA ASP A 50 -10.45 -12.89 3.62
C ASP A 50 -9.91 -12.58 5.02
N ALA A 51 -9.67 -13.60 5.84
CA ALA A 51 -9.08 -13.45 7.17
C ALA A 51 -7.64 -12.90 7.11
N GLU A 52 -6.85 -13.37 6.13
CA GLU A 52 -5.48 -12.91 5.91
C GLU A 52 -5.47 -11.49 5.33
N LEU A 53 -6.36 -11.19 4.38
CA LEU A 53 -6.54 -9.83 3.88
C LEU A 53 -6.90 -8.88 5.03
N LYS A 54 -7.82 -9.27 5.90
CA LYS A 54 -8.19 -8.48 7.07
C LYS A 54 -6.99 -8.23 7.98
N ALA A 55 -6.20 -9.26 8.27
CA ALA A 55 -5.00 -9.11 9.10
C ALA A 55 -3.98 -8.14 8.47
N LEU A 56 -3.81 -8.17 7.14
CA LEU A 56 -2.95 -7.23 6.41
C LEU A 56 -3.48 -5.80 6.50
N CYS A 57 -4.79 -5.60 6.30
CA CYS A 57 -5.43 -4.29 6.44
C CYS A 57 -5.26 -3.74 7.86
N ASP A 58 -5.50 -4.57 8.89
CA ASP A 58 -5.37 -4.19 10.29
C ASP A 58 -3.91 -3.83 10.64
N ALA A 59 -2.91 -4.51 10.05
CA ALA A 59 -1.48 -4.22 10.23
C ALA A 59 -0.98 -2.96 9.49
N MET A 60 -1.69 -2.54 8.43
CA MET A 60 -1.35 -1.33 7.66
C MET A 60 -1.94 -0.05 8.26
N LEU A 61 -2.91 -0.17 9.19
CA LEU A 61 -3.39 0.98 9.92
C LEU A 61 -2.23 1.54 10.75
N PRO A 62 -1.89 2.83 10.60
CA PRO A 62 -0.90 3.44 11.47
C PRO A 62 -1.37 3.24 12.91
N ASP A 63 -0.45 2.87 13.78
CA ASP A 63 -0.70 2.76 15.20
C ASP A 63 -1.05 4.17 15.70
N GLU A 64 -2.33 4.52 15.71
CA GLU A 64 -2.91 5.73 16.32
C GLU A 64 -2.78 5.65 17.87
N ALA A 65 -1.68 5.09 18.36
CA ALA A 65 -1.32 4.92 19.75
C ALA A 65 0.16 5.25 19.97
N GLY A 66 0.68 6.30 19.30
CA GLY A 66 2.01 6.79 19.67
C GLY A 66 2.74 7.65 18.66
N SER A 67 2.14 8.73 18.18
CA SER A 67 2.95 9.91 17.82
C SER A 67 3.49 10.53 19.11
N GLN A 68 4.42 9.84 19.78
CA GLN A 68 5.39 10.50 20.62
C GLN A 68 6.33 11.23 19.67
N GLU A 69 5.99 12.48 19.39
CA GLU A 69 6.91 13.46 18.85
C GLU A 69 8.24 13.32 19.63
N PRO A 70 9.38 13.03 18.96
CA PRO A 70 10.65 13.02 19.66
C PRO A 70 10.92 14.46 20.09
N LYS A 71 10.70 14.76 21.38
CA LYS A 71 11.09 16.04 21.99
C LYS A 71 12.51 16.33 21.55
N ALA A 72 12.66 17.34 20.69
CA ALA A 72 13.95 17.75 20.17
C ALA A 72 14.94 17.95 21.34
N PRO A 73 16.16 17.40 21.27
CA PRO A 73 17.13 17.60 22.33
C PRO A 73 17.50 19.09 22.35
N GLN A 74 17.09 19.78 23.43
CA GLN A 74 17.51 21.15 23.70
C GLN A 74 19.04 21.22 23.62
N ARG A 75 19.57 21.85 22.57
CA ARG A 75 20.99 22.16 22.40
C ARG A 75 21.43 23.08 23.54
N ARG A 76 21.84 22.52 24.67
CA ARG A 76 22.65 23.21 25.66
C ARG A 76 24.06 23.28 25.10
N ARG A 77 24.41 24.40 24.46
CA ARG A 77 25.79 24.73 24.07
C ARG A 77 26.59 25.03 25.34
N PRO A 78 27.64 24.27 25.69
CA PRO A 78 28.56 24.69 26.74
C PRO A 78 29.49 25.76 26.16
N LEU A 79 29.47 26.96 26.76
CA LEU A 79 30.46 28.00 26.50
C LEU A 79 31.77 27.61 27.19
N LEU A 80 32.71 27.01 26.46
CA LEU A 80 34.06 26.78 26.95
C LEU A 80 34.85 28.10 26.89
N LYS A 81 35.36 28.54 28.04
CA LYS A 81 36.24 29.71 28.16
C LYS A 81 37.67 29.31 27.78
N LEU A 82 38.26 30.06 26.86
CA LEU A 82 39.67 29.97 26.49
C LEU A 82 40.53 30.41 27.69
N VAL A 83 41.42 29.54 28.15
CA VAL A 83 42.50 29.89 29.08
C VAL A 83 43.79 30.13 28.29
N LYS A 84 44.56 31.11 28.78
CA LYS A 84 45.67 31.84 28.14
C LYS A 84 46.65 31.01 27.32
#